data_AF-A0A7V9UG32-F1
#
_entry.id   AF-A0A7V9UG32-F1
#
_cell.length_a   1.000
_cell.length_b   1.000
_cell.length_c   1.000
_cell.angle_alpha   90.00
_cell.angle_beta   90.00
_cell.angle_gamma   90.00
#
_symmetry.space_group_name_H-M   'P 1'
#
loop_
_entity.id
_entity.type
_entity.pdbx_description
1 polymer ?
#
loop_
_entity_poly.entity_id
_entity_poly.type
_entity_poly.pdbx_seq_one_letter_code
_entity_poly.pdbx_strand_id
1 'polypeptide(L)'
;MNFLHALILSSASSDELVNGDSLVTMALQELAVENTISKELERQGIKLTSPYSLILLRLGKIAVNDEIAKMYRDLIINLDQNEKEKDLMMLANMLMGLHKLDMLSLWLNVSFHQNPDIKSLFEDYKLQGHFFADLAQKREVLNALNVSAFANPKSFQTQWQILNKELLDTVKRTDLAESYLRSDSAGKLACISMMNKLVDQFDLAIKALEGSREYPQERHLALFQKMLQGYCELANSWQKQFGLPTEIEKCLQKAAEVVNKKELENLDLRFSKDFDVQAFGSSSGASEGRVLYPKTLEDAFSVIHQELLTMMRILNKNAVGENLPMPPLLKKAHEELRLGN
;
A
#
# COMPACT_ATOMS: atom_id res chain seq x y z
N MET A 1 -14.01 -3.48 11.39
CA MET A 1 -15.02 -4.00 12.34
C MET A 1 -15.42 -5.45 12.09
N ASN A 2 -15.07 -6.09 10.95
CA ASN A 2 -15.43 -7.50 10.72
C ASN A 2 -14.36 -8.52 11.14
N PHE A 3 -13.06 -8.24 11.17
CA PHE A 3 -12.08 -9.31 11.47
C PHE A 3 -12.16 -9.81 12.92
N LEU A 4 -12.12 -8.92 13.90
CA LEU A 4 -12.18 -9.28 15.33
C LEU A 4 -13.58 -9.72 15.80
N HIS A 5 -14.64 -9.10 15.30
CA HIS A 5 -16.01 -9.54 15.61
C HIS A 5 -16.40 -10.83 14.85
N ALA A 6 -15.91 -11.05 13.62
CA ALA A 6 -16.10 -12.32 12.92
C ALA A 6 -15.19 -13.43 13.47
N LEU A 7 -14.01 -13.13 14.03
CA LEU A 7 -13.21 -14.12 14.77
C LEU A 7 -13.96 -14.63 16.01
N ILE A 8 -14.66 -13.74 16.72
CA ILE A 8 -15.39 -14.07 17.96
C ILE A 8 -16.75 -14.73 17.69
N LEU A 9 -17.41 -14.40 16.56
CA LEU A 9 -18.75 -14.91 16.21
C LEU A 9 -18.77 -16.02 15.16
N SER A 10 -17.68 -16.26 14.43
CA SER A 10 -17.57 -17.46 13.60
C SER A 10 -17.33 -18.65 14.51
N SER A 11 -18.07 -19.73 14.29
CA SER A 11 -17.89 -21.04 14.91
C SER A 11 -16.59 -21.69 14.44
N ALA A 12 -15.48 -20.96 14.49
CA ALA A 12 -14.15 -21.45 14.21
C ALA A 12 -13.73 -22.37 15.35
N SER A 13 -13.20 -23.54 15.02
CA SER A 13 -12.71 -24.47 16.06
C SER A 13 -11.59 -23.81 16.85
N SER A 14 -11.52 -24.07 18.16
CA SER A 14 -10.45 -23.58 19.05
C SER A 14 -9.03 -23.87 18.56
N ASP A 15 -8.89 -24.78 17.59
CA ASP A 15 -7.63 -25.29 17.06
C ASP A 15 -7.20 -24.59 15.75
N GLU A 16 -7.97 -23.61 15.26
CA GLU A 16 -7.59 -22.86 14.07
C GLU A 16 -6.43 -21.90 14.40
N LEU A 17 -5.33 -22.04 13.64
CA LEU A 17 -4.13 -21.23 13.78
C LEU A 17 -4.13 -20.11 12.75
N VAL A 18 -4.01 -18.87 13.21
CA VAL A 18 -3.85 -17.68 12.37
C VAL A 18 -2.49 -17.07 12.68
N ASN A 19 -1.61 -17.02 11.68
CA ASN A 19 -0.23 -16.53 11.83
C ASN A 19 0.60 -17.23 12.93
N GLY A 20 0.32 -18.51 13.20
CA GLY A 20 1.03 -19.31 14.21
C GLY A 20 0.47 -19.20 15.62
N ASP A 21 -0.50 -18.33 15.86
CA ASP A 21 -1.24 -18.25 17.13
C ASP A 21 -2.62 -18.92 17.00
N SER A 22 -3.09 -19.56 18.07
CA SER A 22 -4.47 -20.03 18.13
C SER A 22 -5.44 -18.85 18.22
N LEU A 23 -6.64 -19.00 17.64
CA LEU A 23 -7.72 -18.02 17.81
C LEU A 23 -7.99 -17.68 19.27
N VAL A 24 -7.87 -18.66 20.17
CA VAL A 24 -8.01 -18.47 21.62
C VAL A 24 -6.92 -17.56 22.17
N THR A 25 -5.66 -17.77 21.77
CA THR A 25 -4.53 -16.93 22.17
C THR A 25 -4.76 -15.48 21.72
N MET A 26 -5.16 -15.28 20.47
CA MET A 26 -5.47 -13.95 19.93
C MET A 26 -6.62 -13.29 20.70
N ALA A 27 -7.70 -14.02 20.98
CA ALA A 27 -8.83 -13.52 21.75
C ALA A 27 -8.44 -13.12 23.18
N LEU A 28 -7.59 -13.92 23.85
CA LEU A 28 -7.08 -13.61 25.18
C LEU A 28 -6.19 -12.37 25.20
N GLN A 29 -5.31 -12.21 24.21
CA GLN A 29 -4.50 -11.00 24.05
C GLN A 29 -5.39 -9.77 23.89
N GLU A 30 -6.43 -9.87 23.07
CA GLU A 30 -7.36 -8.77 22.79
C GLU A 30 -8.21 -8.40 24.02
N LEU A 31 -8.66 -9.39 24.80
CA LEU A 31 -9.31 -9.17 26.09
C LEU A 31 -8.37 -8.54 27.13
N ALA A 32 -7.09 -8.94 27.16
CA ALA A 32 -6.12 -8.34 28.07
C ALA A 32 -5.89 -6.86 27.76
N VAL A 33 -5.90 -6.49 26.48
CA VAL A 33 -5.83 -5.10 26.01
C VAL A 33 -7.05 -4.31 26.44
N GLU A 34 -8.24 -4.88 26.22
CA GLU A 34 -9.51 -4.28 26.62
C GLU A 34 -9.57 -3.99 28.12
N ASN A 35 -9.19 -4.98 28.92
CA ASN A 35 -9.15 -4.87 30.38
C ASN A 35 -8.13 -3.80 30.84
N THR A 36 -7.00 -3.70 30.16
CA THR A 36 -6.00 -2.66 30.46
C THR A 36 -6.56 -1.27 30.20
N ILE A 37 -7.15 -1.04 29.02
CA ILE A 37 -7.75 0.26 28.66
C ILE A 37 -8.90 0.60 29.64
N SER A 38 -9.78 -0.36 29.92
CA SER A 38 -10.92 -0.15 30.82
C SER A 38 -10.47 0.24 32.23
N LYS A 39 -9.53 -0.51 32.82
CA LYS A 39 -8.98 -0.19 34.15
C LYS A 39 -8.29 1.16 34.19
N GLU A 40 -7.62 1.56 33.11
CA GLU A 40 -6.99 2.86 33.01
C GLU A 40 -8.02 4.00 32.99
N LEU A 41 -9.09 3.85 32.22
CA LEU A 41 -10.19 4.82 32.17
C LEU A 41 -10.93 4.92 33.50
N GLU A 42 -11.22 3.79 34.14
CA GLU A 42 -11.84 3.76 35.47
C GLU A 42 -11.01 4.50 36.52
N ARG A 43 -9.67 4.34 36.50
CA ARG A 43 -8.76 5.09 37.37
C ARG A 43 -8.80 6.60 37.13
N GLN A 44 -9.12 7.01 35.91
CA GLN A 44 -9.31 8.42 35.55
C GLN A 44 -10.74 8.92 35.81
N GLY A 45 -11.62 8.07 36.35
CA GLY A 45 -13.04 8.40 36.57
C GLY A 45 -13.86 8.45 35.27
N ILE A 46 -13.33 7.91 34.18
CA ILE A 46 -13.97 7.91 32.86
C ILE A 46 -14.75 6.60 32.70
N LYS A 47 -16.06 6.72 32.53
CA LYS A 47 -16.95 5.59 32.23
C LYS A 47 -17.44 5.70 30.81
N LEU A 48 -17.12 4.70 29.98
CA LEU A 48 -17.66 4.59 28.63
C LEU A 48 -19.12 4.10 28.69
N THR A 49 -19.95 4.65 27.81
CA THR A 49 -21.37 4.32 27.67
C THR A 49 -21.61 3.34 26.53
N SER A 50 -20.75 3.36 25.51
CA SER A 50 -20.88 2.51 24.32
C SER A 50 -19.80 1.41 24.29
N PRO A 51 -20.17 0.15 23.98
CA PRO A 51 -19.20 -0.92 23.74
C PRO A 51 -18.33 -0.65 22.50
N TYR A 52 -18.80 0.18 21.55
CA TYR A 52 -18.02 0.54 20.36
C TYR A 52 -16.80 1.38 20.70
N SER A 53 -16.90 2.25 21.70
CA SER A 53 -15.83 3.16 22.10
C SER A 53 -14.59 2.41 22.55
N LEU A 54 -14.78 1.31 23.29
CA LEU A 54 -13.67 0.49 23.77
C LEU A 54 -12.93 -0.22 22.64
N ILE A 55 -13.65 -0.67 21.61
CA ILE A 55 -13.07 -1.23 20.38
C ILE A 55 -12.32 -0.15 19.62
N LEU A 56 -12.93 1.03 19.45
CA LEU A 56 -12.33 2.15 18.72
C LEU A 56 -11.04 2.63 19.39
N LEU A 57 -10.99 2.69 20.72
CA LEU A 57 -9.79 3.06 21.48
C LEU A 57 -8.57 2.17 21.21
N ARG A 58 -8.77 0.90 20.83
CA ARG A 58 -7.66 -0.01 20.48
C ARG A 58 -6.87 0.48 19.28
N LEU A 59 -7.51 1.24 18.37
CA LEU A 59 -6.82 1.83 17.22
C LEU A 59 -5.79 2.89 17.63
N GLY A 60 -5.83 3.43 18.86
CA GLY A 60 -4.76 4.29 19.35
C GLY A 60 -3.38 3.61 19.36
N LYS A 61 -3.32 2.27 19.36
CA LYS A 61 -2.07 1.49 19.37
C LYS A 61 -1.28 1.53 18.07
N ILE A 62 -1.92 1.85 16.95
CA ILE A 62 -1.24 1.97 15.66
C ILE A 62 -0.74 3.40 15.43
N ALA A 63 -0.90 4.30 16.41
CA ALA A 63 -0.29 5.61 16.40
C ALA A 63 1.23 5.50 16.54
N VAL A 64 1.97 6.32 15.79
CA VAL A 64 3.45 6.31 15.79
C VAL A 64 4.05 7.00 17.01
N ASN A 65 3.27 7.76 17.78
CA ASN A 65 3.70 8.43 18.99
C ASN A 65 2.54 8.61 20.00
N ASP A 66 2.90 8.93 21.24
CA ASP A 66 1.94 9.08 22.35
C ASP A 66 1.00 10.28 22.18
N GLU A 67 1.44 11.32 21.48
CA GLU A 67 0.63 12.52 21.22
C GLU A 67 -0.56 12.19 20.34
N ILE A 68 -0.34 11.54 19.19
CA ILE A 68 -1.40 11.09 18.28
C ILE A 68 -2.31 10.08 18.97
N ALA A 69 -1.73 9.13 19.72
CA ALA A 69 -2.50 8.16 20.49
C ALA A 69 -3.44 8.85 21.50
N LYS A 70 -2.93 9.87 22.20
CA LYS A 70 -3.71 10.66 23.16
C LYS A 70 -4.80 11.48 22.46
N MET A 71 -4.48 12.20 21.38
CA MET A 71 -5.47 12.97 20.60
C MET A 71 -6.63 12.08 20.14
N TYR A 72 -6.31 10.89 19.62
CA TYR A 72 -7.31 9.93 19.17
C TYR A 72 -8.14 9.38 20.33
N ARG A 73 -7.50 9.06 21.46
CA ARG A 73 -8.19 8.64 22.68
C ARG A 73 -9.18 9.70 23.17
N ASP A 74 -8.73 10.94 23.25
CA ASP A 74 -9.53 12.07 23.71
C ASP A 74 -10.74 12.29 22.78
N LEU A 75 -10.55 12.14 21.46
CA LEU A 75 -11.65 12.14 20.50
C LEU A 75 -12.69 11.05 20.83
N ILE A 76 -12.28 9.80 20.99
CA ILE A 76 -13.23 8.69 21.22
C ILE A 76 -13.98 8.88 22.54
N ILE A 77 -13.29 9.30 23.61
CA ILE A 77 -13.92 9.58 24.91
C ILE A 77 -14.94 10.72 24.76
N ASN A 78 -14.57 11.80 24.06
CA ASN A 78 -15.47 12.92 23.83
C ASN A 78 -16.70 12.51 23.01
N LEU A 79 -16.53 11.68 21.97
CA LEU A 79 -17.65 11.15 21.19
C LEU A 79 -18.58 10.28 22.01
N ASP A 80 -18.05 9.47 22.93
CA ASP A 80 -18.84 8.60 23.80
C ASP A 80 -19.62 9.37 24.87
N GLN A 81 -19.04 10.45 25.41
CA GLN A 81 -19.65 11.22 26.50
C GLN A 81 -20.58 12.32 26.03
N ASN A 82 -20.25 12.99 24.92
CA ASN A 82 -20.89 14.24 24.52
C ASN A 82 -21.65 14.15 23.19
N GLU A 83 -21.35 13.18 22.34
CA GLU A 83 -21.98 13.05 21.02
C GLU A 83 -22.97 11.88 20.98
N LYS A 84 -23.76 11.84 19.90
CA LYS A 84 -24.78 10.79 19.73
C LYS A 84 -24.10 9.49 19.28
N GLU A 85 -24.62 8.35 19.72
CA GLU A 85 -24.24 7.00 19.26
C GLU A 85 -24.08 6.90 17.73
N LYS A 86 -24.88 7.69 16.99
CA LYS A 86 -24.78 7.85 15.54
C LYS A 86 -23.37 8.25 15.05
N ASP A 87 -22.69 9.17 15.71
CA ASP A 87 -21.38 9.66 15.26
C ASP A 87 -20.29 8.61 15.53
N LEU A 88 -20.37 7.89 16.65
CA LEU A 88 -19.54 6.70 16.89
C LEU A 88 -19.74 5.64 15.80
N MET A 89 -20.99 5.37 15.42
CA MET A 89 -21.29 4.43 14.33
C MET A 89 -20.76 4.92 12.97
N MET A 90 -20.89 6.23 12.68
CA MET A 90 -20.35 6.83 11.46
C MET A 90 -18.83 6.71 11.40
N LEU A 91 -18.13 7.03 12.50
CA LEU A 91 -16.70 6.85 12.63
C LEU A 91 -16.30 5.38 12.44
N ALA A 92 -17.02 4.46 13.07
CA ALA A 92 -16.72 3.04 12.96
C ALA A 92 -16.90 2.51 11.52
N ASN A 93 -17.91 2.99 10.80
CA ASN A 93 -18.12 2.70 9.37
C ASN A 93 -17.02 3.29 8.48
N MET A 94 -16.62 4.53 8.75
CA MET A 94 -15.50 5.19 8.06
C MET A 94 -14.22 4.36 8.22
N LEU A 95 -13.88 4.00 9.46
CA LEU A 95 -12.71 3.18 9.79
C LEU A 95 -12.78 1.80 9.15
N MET A 96 -13.96 1.20 9.00
CA MET A 96 -14.12 -0.03 8.21
C MET A 96 -13.74 0.16 6.75
N GLY A 97 -14.20 1.24 6.11
CA GLY A 97 -13.84 1.54 4.73
C GLY A 97 -12.33 1.75 4.58
N LEU A 98 -11.73 2.53 5.49
CA LEU A 98 -10.29 2.74 5.54
C LEU A 98 -9.51 1.45 5.77
N HIS A 99 -10.02 0.55 6.62
CA HIS A 99 -9.42 -0.76 6.85
C HIS A 99 -9.40 -1.63 5.60
N LYS A 100 -10.49 -1.66 4.82
CA LYS A 100 -10.52 -2.40 3.53
C LYS A 100 -9.47 -1.89 2.54
N LEU A 101 -8.99 -0.66 2.72
CA LEU A 101 -7.93 -0.04 1.92
C LEU A 101 -6.56 -0.11 2.61
N ASP A 102 -6.42 -0.86 3.70
CA ASP A 102 -5.24 -0.92 4.57
C ASP A 102 -4.68 0.47 4.93
N MET A 103 -5.59 1.41 5.17
CA MET A 103 -5.26 2.83 5.40
C MET A 103 -5.33 3.26 6.85
N LEU A 104 -5.78 2.41 7.78
CA LEU A 104 -6.03 2.82 9.16
C LEU A 104 -4.83 3.51 9.82
N SER A 105 -3.63 2.91 9.71
CA SER A 105 -2.42 3.48 10.28
C SER A 105 -2.06 4.81 9.60
N LEU A 106 -2.12 4.84 8.27
CA LEU A 106 -1.74 6.02 7.50
C LEU A 106 -2.70 7.19 7.72
N TRP A 107 -4.01 6.92 7.73
CA TRP A 107 -5.03 7.89 8.07
C TRP A 107 -4.87 8.42 9.50
N LEU A 108 -4.65 7.55 10.48
CA LEU A 108 -4.50 7.96 11.88
C LEU A 108 -3.29 8.88 12.06
N ASN A 109 -2.16 8.50 11.46
CA ASN A 109 -0.89 9.19 11.68
C ASN A 109 -0.67 10.40 10.78
N VAL A 110 -1.49 10.58 9.73
CA VAL A 110 -1.39 11.72 8.81
C VAL A 110 -2.67 12.54 8.86
N SER A 111 -3.77 12.04 8.29
CA SER A 111 -5.01 12.80 8.12
C SER A 111 -5.65 13.21 9.45
N PHE A 112 -5.82 12.26 10.38
CA PHE A 112 -6.39 12.53 11.70
C PHE A 112 -5.48 13.46 12.51
N HIS A 113 -4.18 13.23 12.51
CA HIS A 113 -3.24 14.07 13.23
C HIS A 113 -3.24 15.53 12.72
N GLN A 114 -3.34 15.73 11.40
CA GLN A 114 -3.43 17.06 10.80
C GLN A 114 -4.76 17.78 11.12
N ASN A 115 -5.85 17.02 11.26
CA ASN A 115 -7.17 17.58 11.52
C ASN A 115 -8.03 16.60 12.35
N PRO A 116 -7.98 16.68 13.68
CA PRO A 116 -8.71 15.75 14.55
C PRO A 116 -10.20 16.06 14.68
N ASP A 117 -10.72 17.09 13.99
CA ASP A 117 -12.13 17.44 14.04
C ASP A 117 -13.00 16.40 13.32
N ILE A 118 -13.92 15.78 14.06
CA ILE A 118 -14.71 14.66 13.56
C ILE A 118 -15.63 15.05 12.39
N LYS A 119 -16.16 16.28 12.40
CA LYS A 119 -17.07 16.75 11.35
C LYS A 119 -16.32 16.93 10.04
N SER A 120 -15.16 17.58 10.10
CA SER A 120 -14.26 17.69 8.96
C SER A 120 -13.85 16.32 8.44
N LEU A 121 -13.46 15.38 9.31
CA LEU A 121 -13.08 14.04 8.90
C LEU A 121 -14.21 13.28 8.18
N PHE A 122 -15.45 13.44 8.64
CA PHE A 122 -16.62 12.86 7.99
C PHE A 122 -16.93 13.52 6.65
N GLU A 123 -16.81 14.84 6.57
CA GLU A 123 -16.99 15.59 5.32
C GLU A 123 -15.94 15.18 4.29
N ASP A 124 -14.66 15.14 4.68
CA ASP A 124 -13.54 14.70 3.85
C ASP A 124 -13.78 13.27 3.35
N TYR A 125 -14.12 12.34 4.24
CA TYR A 125 -14.41 10.95 3.86
C TYR A 125 -15.61 10.85 2.89
N LYS A 126 -16.67 11.62 3.13
CA LYS A 126 -17.87 11.62 2.28
C LYS A 126 -17.58 12.20 0.90
N LEU A 127 -16.80 13.27 0.82
CA LEU A 127 -16.36 13.88 -0.45
C LEU A 127 -15.53 12.89 -1.27
N GLN A 128 -14.69 12.09 -0.62
CA GLN A 128 -13.87 11.05 -1.27
C GLN A 128 -14.58 9.69 -1.40
N GLY A 129 -15.83 9.55 -0.96
CA GLY A 129 -16.49 8.25 -0.80
C GLY A 129 -16.56 7.42 -2.09
N HIS A 130 -16.85 8.05 -3.23
CA HIS A 130 -16.84 7.37 -4.54
C HIS A 130 -15.45 6.92 -4.94
N PHE A 131 -14.44 7.75 -4.69
CA PHE A 131 -13.06 7.41 -5.01
C PHE A 131 -12.55 6.26 -4.14
N PHE A 132 -12.86 6.27 -2.84
CA PHE A 132 -12.53 5.15 -1.94
C PHE A 132 -13.23 3.85 -2.34
N ALA A 133 -14.51 3.91 -2.74
CA ALA A 133 -15.22 2.74 -3.21
C ALA A 133 -14.58 2.14 -4.47
N ASP A 134 -14.19 2.99 -5.42
CA ASP A 134 -13.50 2.57 -6.65
C ASP A 134 -12.13 1.94 -6.37
N LEU A 135 -11.34 2.56 -5.47
CA LEU A 135 -10.06 1.99 -5.03
C LEU A 135 -10.25 0.65 -4.29
N ALA A 136 -11.30 0.52 -3.48
CA ALA A 136 -11.59 -0.71 -2.76
C ALA A 136 -11.94 -1.84 -3.72
N GLN A 137 -12.77 -1.57 -4.73
CA GLN A 137 -13.10 -2.55 -5.77
C GLN A 137 -11.84 -3.02 -6.52
N LYS A 138 -10.97 -2.10 -6.93
CA LYS A 138 -9.69 -2.45 -7.57
C LYS A 138 -8.81 -3.30 -6.66
N ARG A 139 -8.77 -3.00 -5.36
CA ARG A 139 -8.01 -3.78 -4.37
C ARG A 139 -8.59 -5.18 -4.17
N GLU A 140 -9.91 -5.34 -4.20
CA GLU A 140 -10.55 -6.66 -4.14
C GLU A 140 -10.14 -7.53 -5.34
N VAL A 141 -10.13 -6.97 -6.54
CA VAL A 141 -9.64 -7.67 -7.75
C VAL A 141 -8.15 -8.03 -7.61
N LEU A 142 -7.32 -7.12 -7.08
CA LEU A 142 -5.91 -7.39 -6.80
C LEU A 142 -5.70 -8.54 -5.80
N ASN A 143 -6.47 -8.55 -4.72
CA ASN A 143 -6.37 -9.58 -3.69
C ASN A 143 -6.87 -10.94 -4.17
N ALA A 144 -7.77 -10.97 -5.15
CA ALA A 144 -8.28 -12.18 -5.78
C ALA A 144 -7.34 -12.76 -6.84
N LEU A 145 -6.30 -12.02 -7.25
CA LEU A 145 -5.34 -12.47 -8.25
C LEU A 145 -4.57 -13.70 -7.74
N ASN A 146 -4.64 -14.81 -8.47
CA ASN A 146 -3.86 -15.99 -8.13
C ASN A 146 -2.46 -15.88 -8.75
N VAL A 147 -1.54 -15.25 -8.02
CA VAL A 147 -0.13 -15.10 -8.42
C VAL A 147 0.52 -16.43 -8.80
N SER A 148 0.28 -17.50 -8.04
CA SER A 148 0.89 -18.81 -8.30
C SER A 148 0.46 -19.40 -9.65
N ALA A 149 -0.71 -19.01 -10.16
CA ALA A 149 -1.21 -19.48 -11.45
C ALA A 149 -0.47 -18.87 -12.66
N PHE A 150 0.40 -17.87 -12.47
CA PHE A 150 1.35 -17.42 -13.50
C PHE A 150 2.46 -18.45 -13.75
N ALA A 151 2.79 -19.28 -12.76
CA ALA A 151 3.72 -20.38 -12.95
C ALA A 151 3.16 -21.52 -13.83
N ASN A 152 1.83 -21.58 -14.04
CA ASN A 152 1.16 -22.66 -14.76
C ASN A 152 0.70 -22.23 -16.17
N PRO A 153 1.18 -22.90 -17.25
CA PRO A 153 0.85 -22.53 -18.63
C PRO A 153 -0.63 -22.53 -18.99
N LYS A 154 -1.45 -23.34 -18.30
CA LYS A 154 -2.89 -23.44 -18.56
C LYS A 154 -3.67 -22.25 -18.02
N SER A 155 -3.25 -21.71 -16.89
CA SER A 155 -3.92 -20.60 -16.20
C SER A 155 -3.33 -19.24 -16.50
N PHE A 156 -2.09 -19.17 -17.00
CA PHE A 156 -1.39 -17.92 -17.29
C PHE A 156 -2.24 -16.91 -18.06
N GLN A 157 -2.83 -17.32 -19.18
CA GLN A 157 -3.52 -16.38 -20.06
C GLN A 157 -4.77 -15.79 -19.39
N THR A 158 -5.47 -16.56 -18.56
CA THR A 158 -6.61 -16.06 -17.78
C THR A 158 -6.14 -15.07 -16.71
N GLN A 159 -5.11 -15.40 -15.94
CA GLN A 159 -4.59 -14.49 -14.91
C GLN A 159 -3.99 -13.22 -15.51
N TRP A 160 -3.28 -13.34 -16.64
CA TRP A 160 -2.78 -12.20 -17.38
C TRP A 160 -3.90 -11.31 -17.92
N GLN A 161 -5.02 -11.89 -18.38
CA GLN A 161 -6.17 -11.09 -18.82
C GLN A 161 -6.79 -10.30 -17.66
N ILE A 162 -6.94 -10.91 -16.48
CA ILE A 162 -7.42 -10.21 -15.28
C ILE A 162 -6.45 -9.07 -14.91
N LEU A 163 -5.15 -9.38 -14.79
CA LEU A 163 -4.13 -8.40 -14.44
C LEU A 163 -4.07 -7.26 -15.48
N ASN A 164 -4.01 -7.57 -16.77
CA ASN A 164 -3.82 -6.55 -17.79
C ASN A 164 -5.11 -5.76 -18.08
N LYS A 165 -6.24 -6.43 -18.32
CA LYS A 165 -7.46 -5.76 -18.77
C LYS A 165 -8.30 -5.17 -17.65
N GLU A 166 -8.34 -5.83 -16.49
CA GLU A 166 -9.20 -5.38 -15.39
C GLU A 166 -8.45 -4.44 -14.46
N LEU A 167 -7.14 -4.68 -14.26
CA LEU A 167 -6.32 -3.85 -13.37
C LEU A 167 -5.51 -2.81 -14.14
N LEU A 168 -4.55 -3.22 -14.99
CA LEU A 168 -3.63 -2.27 -15.64
C LEU A 168 -4.36 -1.26 -16.51
N ASP A 169 -5.24 -1.70 -17.41
CA ASP A 169 -5.98 -0.82 -18.32
C ASP A 169 -6.86 0.19 -17.57
N THR A 170 -7.28 -0.14 -16.35
CA THR A 170 -8.09 0.76 -15.52
C THR A 170 -7.21 1.79 -14.82
N VAL A 171 -6.06 1.39 -14.27
CA VAL A 171 -5.16 2.32 -13.56
C VAL A 171 -4.26 3.13 -14.50
N LYS A 172 -4.21 2.77 -15.78
CA LYS A 172 -3.58 3.55 -16.87
C LYS A 172 -4.48 4.67 -17.38
N ARG A 173 -5.75 4.77 -16.96
CA ARG A 173 -6.64 5.86 -17.40
C ARG A 173 -6.39 7.14 -16.62
N THR A 174 -6.69 8.27 -17.26
CA THR A 174 -6.48 9.60 -16.68
C THR A 174 -7.43 9.91 -15.52
N ASP A 175 -8.55 9.20 -15.41
CA ASP A 175 -9.55 9.35 -14.35
C ASP A 175 -8.97 9.08 -12.95
N LEU A 176 -8.07 8.10 -12.81
CA LEU A 176 -7.37 7.80 -11.55
C LEU A 176 -6.49 8.99 -11.13
N ALA A 177 -5.68 9.51 -12.06
CA ALA A 177 -4.78 10.62 -11.79
C ALA A 177 -5.54 11.93 -11.51
N GLU A 178 -6.61 12.21 -12.25
CA GLU A 178 -7.49 13.35 -12.00
C GLU A 178 -8.18 13.25 -10.64
N SER A 179 -8.62 12.05 -10.25
CA SER A 179 -9.20 11.82 -8.93
C SER A 179 -8.15 12.03 -7.83
N TYR A 180 -6.95 11.45 -7.99
CA TYR A 180 -5.82 11.66 -7.09
C TYR A 180 -5.47 13.14 -6.90
N LEU A 181 -5.38 13.92 -7.97
CA LEU A 181 -5.00 15.34 -7.91
C LEU A 181 -6.06 16.19 -7.20
N ARG A 182 -7.35 15.83 -7.33
CA ARG A 182 -8.47 16.48 -6.65
C ARG A 182 -8.69 16.01 -5.21
N SER A 183 -8.08 14.89 -4.82
CA SER A 183 -8.19 14.34 -3.48
C SER A 183 -7.38 15.11 -2.45
N ASP A 184 -7.84 15.01 -1.20
CA ASP A 184 -7.11 15.41 -0.01
C ASP A 184 -5.95 14.43 0.28
N SER A 185 -5.25 14.62 1.40
CA SER A 185 -4.17 13.73 1.83
C SER A 185 -4.66 12.28 1.98
N ALA A 186 -5.84 12.04 2.54
CA ALA A 186 -6.37 10.68 2.73
C ALA A 186 -6.62 9.97 1.39
N GLY A 187 -7.31 10.64 0.45
CA GLY A 187 -7.56 10.10 -0.89
C GLY A 187 -6.27 9.80 -1.66
N LYS A 188 -5.29 10.70 -1.59
CA LYS A 188 -3.98 10.48 -2.22
C LYS A 188 -3.25 9.26 -1.64
N LEU A 189 -3.25 9.14 -0.32
CA LEU A 189 -2.62 8.02 0.38
C LEU A 189 -3.32 6.68 0.09
N ALA A 190 -4.64 6.68 -0.12
CA ALA A 190 -5.38 5.49 -0.54
C ALA A 190 -4.98 5.02 -1.92
N CYS A 191 -4.90 5.97 -2.86
CA CYS A 191 -4.47 5.71 -4.21
C CYS A 191 -3.05 5.12 -4.20
N ILE A 192 -2.14 5.73 -3.44
CA ILE A 192 -0.75 5.28 -3.29
C ILE A 192 -0.68 3.86 -2.71
N SER A 193 -1.47 3.55 -1.67
CA SER A 193 -1.57 2.22 -1.08
C SER A 193 -2.01 1.17 -2.11
N MET A 194 -3.03 1.48 -2.92
CA MET A 194 -3.51 0.61 -4.00
C MET A 194 -2.44 0.42 -5.10
N MET A 195 -1.78 1.51 -5.51
CA MET A 195 -0.70 1.47 -6.51
C MET A 195 0.49 0.62 -6.05
N ASN A 196 0.92 0.74 -4.79
CA ASN A 196 1.96 -0.12 -4.20
C ASN A 196 1.53 -1.58 -4.24
N LYS A 197 0.29 -1.89 -3.83
CA LYS A 197 -0.21 -3.27 -3.86
C LYS A 197 -0.23 -3.85 -5.27
N LEU A 198 -0.60 -3.06 -6.29
CA LEU A 198 -0.53 -3.47 -7.69
C LEU A 198 0.91 -3.78 -8.11
N VAL A 199 1.86 -2.91 -7.78
CA VAL A 199 3.29 -3.11 -8.05
C VAL A 199 3.80 -4.39 -7.41
N ASP A 200 3.45 -4.66 -6.14
CA ASP A 200 3.81 -5.88 -5.42
C ASP A 200 3.21 -7.13 -6.07
N GLN A 201 1.92 -7.10 -6.44
CA GLN A 201 1.29 -8.23 -7.12
C GLN A 201 1.92 -8.51 -8.49
N PHE A 202 2.33 -7.46 -9.21
CA PHE A 202 3.00 -7.59 -10.50
C PHE A 202 4.39 -8.23 -10.35
N ASP A 203 5.19 -7.75 -9.40
CA ASP A 203 6.51 -8.31 -9.05
C ASP A 203 6.40 -9.80 -8.68
N LEU A 204 5.44 -10.14 -7.82
CA LEU A 204 5.19 -11.53 -7.44
C LEU A 204 4.74 -12.40 -8.62
N ALA A 205 3.89 -11.87 -9.51
CA ALA A 205 3.44 -12.60 -10.70
C ALA A 205 4.58 -12.87 -11.69
N ILE A 206 5.47 -11.89 -11.88
CA ILE A 206 6.69 -12.06 -12.67
C ILE A 206 7.61 -13.13 -12.05
N LYS A 207 7.88 -13.05 -10.74
CA LYS A 207 8.71 -14.04 -10.03
C LYS A 207 8.11 -15.45 -10.07
N ALA A 208 6.78 -15.56 -10.01
CA ALA A 208 6.10 -16.83 -10.16
C ALA A 208 6.27 -17.43 -11.56
N LEU A 209 6.25 -16.60 -12.61
CA LEU A 209 6.58 -17.02 -13.97
C LEU A 209 8.05 -17.46 -14.04
N GLU A 210 8.99 -16.61 -13.62
CA GLU A 210 10.45 -16.87 -13.62
C GLU A 210 10.83 -18.18 -12.94
N GLY A 211 10.24 -18.44 -11.76
CA GLY A 211 10.50 -19.63 -10.96
C GLY A 211 9.88 -20.91 -11.52
N SER A 212 9.04 -20.82 -12.55
CA SER A 212 8.35 -21.98 -13.11
C SER A 212 9.28 -22.85 -13.96
N ARG A 213 9.16 -24.16 -13.78
CA ARG A 213 9.82 -25.18 -14.62
C ARG A 213 8.87 -25.77 -15.67
N GLU A 214 7.62 -25.33 -15.71
CA GLU A 214 6.58 -25.90 -16.59
C GLU A 214 6.63 -25.31 -18.02
N TYR A 215 7.27 -24.16 -18.21
CA TYR A 215 7.39 -23.52 -19.51
C TYR A 215 8.64 -23.99 -20.27
N PRO A 216 8.50 -24.32 -21.56
CA PRO A 216 9.65 -24.35 -22.47
C PRO A 216 10.35 -22.98 -22.48
N GLN A 217 11.67 -22.97 -22.56
CA GLN A 217 12.49 -21.77 -22.39
C GLN A 217 12.11 -20.61 -23.33
N GLU A 218 11.87 -20.88 -24.61
CA GLU A 218 11.45 -19.85 -25.59
C GLU A 218 10.10 -19.23 -25.23
N ARG A 219 9.15 -20.07 -24.78
CA ARG A 219 7.84 -19.59 -24.33
C ARG A 219 7.97 -18.79 -23.05
N HIS A 220 8.86 -19.20 -22.16
CA HIS A 220 9.13 -18.49 -20.91
C HIS A 220 9.61 -17.06 -21.18
N LEU A 221 10.61 -16.90 -22.04
CA LEU A 221 11.12 -15.61 -22.52
C LEU A 221 10.01 -14.72 -23.11
N ALA A 222 9.19 -15.27 -24.01
CA ALA A 222 8.11 -14.53 -24.66
C ALA A 222 7.04 -14.05 -23.67
N LEU A 223 6.69 -14.88 -22.68
CA LEU A 223 5.73 -14.51 -21.63
C LEU A 223 6.31 -13.46 -20.68
N PHE A 224 7.59 -13.58 -20.34
CA PHE A 224 8.30 -12.61 -19.52
C PHE A 224 8.33 -11.23 -20.19
N GLN A 225 8.75 -11.17 -21.45
CA GLN A 225 8.71 -9.96 -22.26
C GLN A 225 7.30 -9.35 -22.32
N LYS A 226 6.28 -10.16 -22.54
CA LYS A 226 4.87 -9.72 -22.57
C LYS A 226 4.43 -9.08 -21.26
N MET A 227 4.81 -9.65 -20.11
CA MET A 227 4.52 -9.04 -18.82
C MET A 227 5.25 -7.71 -18.64
N LEU A 228 6.54 -7.66 -19.01
CA LEU A 228 7.32 -6.43 -18.94
C LEU A 228 6.79 -5.31 -19.85
N GLN A 229 6.24 -5.63 -21.01
CA GLN A 229 5.56 -4.65 -21.86
C GLN A 229 4.41 -3.98 -21.10
N GLY A 230 3.51 -4.77 -20.50
CA GLY A 230 2.40 -4.24 -19.72
C GLY A 230 2.85 -3.42 -18.51
N TYR A 231 3.96 -3.81 -17.87
CA TYR A 231 4.53 -3.11 -16.73
C TYR A 231 5.22 -1.79 -17.10
N CYS A 232 5.95 -1.79 -18.22
CA CYS A 232 6.57 -0.60 -18.79
C CYS A 232 5.50 0.42 -19.23
N GLU A 233 4.42 -0.04 -19.86
CA GLU A 233 3.29 0.82 -20.20
C GLU A 233 2.64 1.46 -18.97
N LEU A 234 2.48 0.70 -17.88
CA LEU A 234 1.98 1.23 -16.60
C LEU A 234 2.89 2.35 -16.09
N ALA A 235 4.19 2.09 -16.00
CA ALA A 235 5.17 3.06 -15.52
C ALA A 235 5.18 4.35 -16.37
N ASN A 236 5.18 4.22 -17.69
CA ASN A 236 5.11 5.36 -18.61
C ASN A 236 3.79 6.14 -18.45
N SER A 237 2.68 5.44 -18.25
CA SER A 237 1.38 6.06 -18.02
C SER A 237 1.38 6.90 -16.75
N TRP A 238 1.86 6.33 -15.64
CA TRP A 238 1.93 7.03 -14.35
C TRP A 238 2.91 8.20 -14.39
N GLN A 239 4.10 8.02 -14.97
CA GLN A 239 5.07 9.10 -15.13
C GLN A 239 4.44 10.34 -15.76
N LYS A 240 3.70 10.15 -16.87
CA LYS A 240 3.03 11.23 -17.59
C LYS A 240 1.86 11.83 -16.82
N GLN A 241 0.98 10.97 -16.29
CA GLN A 241 -0.27 11.42 -15.66
C GLN A 241 -0.06 12.17 -14.35
N PHE A 242 0.96 11.79 -13.58
CA PHE A 242 1.28 12.45 -12.32
C PHE A 242 2.33 13.57 -12.45
N GLY A 243 2.78 13.88 -13.68
CA GLY A 243 3.74 14.96 -13.94
C GLY A 243 5.09 14.74 -13.24
N LEU A 244 5.60 13.51 -13.28
CA LEU A 244 6.79 13.10 -12.56
C LEU A 244 8.09 13.48 -13.30
N PRO A 245 9.24 13.56 -12.60
CA PRO A 245 10.50 14.06 -13.17
C PRO A 245 10.92 13.39 -14.48
N THR A 246 11.53 14.16 -15.38
CA THR A 246 11.93 13.70 -16.73
C THR A 246 13.03 12.64 -16.72
N GLU A 247 13.77 12.56 -15.61
CA GLU A 247 14.81 11.55 -15.37
C GLU A 247 14.20 10.15 -15.34
N ILE A 248 13.02 10.01 -14.74
CA ILE A 248 12.26 8.76 -14.70
C ILE A 248 11.86 8.35 -16.13
N GLU A 249 11.38 9.31 -16.93
CA GLU A 249 11.02 9.07 -18.33
C GLU A 249 12.21 8.52 -19.14
N LYS A 250 13.40 9.12 -19.00
CA LYS A 250 14.62 8.66 -19.69
C LYS A 250 14.98 7.21 -19.31
N CYS A 251 14.87 6.85 -18.03
CA CYS A 251 15.12 5.49 -17.55
C CYS A 251 14.13 4.49 -18.16
N LEU A 252 12.85 4.84 -18.16
CA LEU A 252 11.79 4.01 -18.73
C LEU A 252 11.90 3.86 -20.25
N GLN A 253 12.33 4.90 -20.97
CA GLN A 253 12.59 4.82 -22.41
C GLN A 253 13.70 3.79 -22.71
N LYS A 254 14.78 3.79 -21.91
CA LYS A 254 15.87 2.82 -22.05
C LYS A 254 15.42 1.39 -21.73
N ALA A 255 14.62 1.20 -20.68
CA ALA A 255 14.02 -0.10 -20.40
C ALA A 255 13.08 -0.56 -21.54
N ALA A 256 12.28 0.35 -22.09
CA ALA A 256 11.39 0.05 -23.21
C ALA A 256 12.14 -0.38 -24.47
N GLU A 257 13.31 0.19 -24.77
CA GLU A 257 14.17 -0.26 -25.89
C GLU A 257 14.53 -1.74 -25.74
N VAL A 258 14.84 -2.20 -24.53
CA VAL A 258 15.19 -3.60 -24.25
C VAL A 258 13.97 -4.50 -24.27
N VAL A 259 12.87 -4.07 -23.64
CA VAL A 259 11.61 -4.81 -23.59
C VAL A 259 11.02 -5.04 -24.99
N ASN A 260 11.26 -4.13 -25.95
CA ASN A 260 10.73 -4.22 -27.31
C ASN A 260 11.69 -4.86 -28.33
N LYS A 261 12.79 -5.48 -27.88
CA LYS A 261 13.67 -6.25 -28.77
C LYS A 261 12.89 -7.36 -29.48
N LYS A 262 13.13 -7.52 -30.79
CA LYS A 262 12.46 -8.55 -31.61
C LYS A 262 13.05 -9.93 -31.42
N GLU A 263 14.37 -9.99 -31.25
CA GLU A 263 15.11 -11.23 -31.04
C GLU A 263 15.46 -11.33 -29.56
N LEU A 264 15.05 -12.43 -28.94
CA LEU A 264 15.30 -12.72 -27.53
C LEU A 264 16.38 -13.80 -27.42
N GLU A 265 17.28 -13.61 -26.48
CA GLU A 265 18.34 -14.56 -26.16
C GLU A 265 18.12 -15.16 -24.78
N ASN A 266 18.65 -16.37 -24.55
CA ASN A 266 18.59 -17.00 -23.23
C ASN A 266 19.29 -16.19 -22.13
N LEU A 267 20.22 -15.32 -22.50
CA LEU A 267 20.89 -14.40 -21.59
C LEU A 267 19.96 -13.27 -21.11
N ASP A 268 18.83 -13.02 -21.78
CA ASP A 268 17.90 -11.95 -21.41
C ASP A 268 17.17 -12.22 -20.07
N LEU A 269 17.09 -13.48 -19.62
CA LEU A 269 16.56 -13.87 -18.29
C LEU A 269 17.65 -13.85 -17.19
N ARG A 270 18.74 -13.12 -17.40
CA ARG A 270 19.81 -12.96 -16.42
C ARG A 270 20.21 -11.51 -16.34
N PHE A 271 20.61 -11.07 -15.15
CA PHE A 271 21.25 -9.77 -15.00
C PHE A 271 22.51 -9.69 -15.86
N SER A 272 22.72 -8.55 -16.50
CA SER A 272 24.00 -8.30 -17.14
C SER A 272 25.09 -8.15 -16.07
N LYS A 273 26.30 -8.60 -16.38
CA LYS A 273 27.42 -8.70 -15.43
C LYS A 273 27.77 -7.37 -14.75
N ASP A 274 27.49 -6.25 -15.42
CA ASP A 274 27.82 -4.90 -14.96
C ASP A 274 26.59 -4.11 -14.48
N PHE A 275 25.42 -4.76 -14.36
CA PHE A 275 24.20 -4.13 -13.88
C PHE A 275 24.21 -4.05 -12.36
N ASP A 276 24.20 -2.82 -11.84
CA ASP A 276 24.23 -2.56 -10.41
C ASP A 276 22.85 -2.18 -9.89
N VAL A 277 22.15 -3.18 -9.33
CA VAL A 277 20.84 -2.97 -8.69
C VAL A 277 20.96 -2.09 -7.43
N GLN A 278 22.08 -2.12 -6.72
CA GLN A 278 22.26 -1.40 -5.46
C GLN A 278 22.41 0.12 -5.67
N ALA A 279 22.91 0.52 -6.84
CA ALA A 279 23.01 1.92 -7.23
C ALA A 279 21.63 2.64 -7.24
N PHE A 280 20.52 1.94 -7.44
CA PHE A 280 19.16 2.52 -7.33
C PHE A 280 18.78 2.95 -5.92
N GLY A 281 19.32 2.30 -4.89
CA GLY A 281 18.94 2.54 -3.50
C GLY A 281 19.57 3.80 -2.88
N SER A 282 20.64 4.32 -3.49
CA SER A 282 21.53 5.30 -2.87
C SER A 282 21.31 6.73 -3.35
N SER A 283 20.70 6.93 -4.52
CA SER A 283 20.39 8.24 -5.08
C SER A 283 18.88 8.41 -5.26
N SER A 284 18.38 9.62 -4.98
CA SER A 284 17.00 10.04 -5.22
C SER A 284 16.70 10.13 -6.73
N GLY A 285 16.59 8.98 -7.38
CA GLY A 285 16.51 8.83 -8.83
C GLY A 285 17.83 8.36 -9.43
N ALA A 286 17.75 7.47 -10.41
CA ALA A 286 18.86 6.88 -11.13
C ALA A 286 19.56 7.86 -12.09
N SER A 287 19.86 9.09 -11.64
CA SER A 287 20.15 10.17 -12.57
C SER A 287 21.55 10.12 -13.20
N GLU A 288 22.54 9.42 -12.63
CA GLU A 288 23.89 9.34 -13.24
C GLU A 288 24.58 8.00 -12.92
N GLY A 289 24.51 7.00 -13.82
CA GLY A 289 25.26 5.75 -13.65
C GLY A 289 24.91 4.61 -14.62
N ARG A 290 25.56 3.44 -14.42
CA ARG A 290 25.41 2.19 -15.23
C ARG A 290 23.98 1.63 -15.22
N VAL A 291 23.17 2.11 -14.28
CA VAL A 291 21.74 1.85 -14.13
C VAL A 291 20.91 2.31 -15.33
N LEU A 292 21.37 3.34 -16.07
CA LEU A 292 20.66 3.91 -17.23
C LEU A 292 20.69 3.03 -18.49
N TYR A 293 21.42 1.93 -18.47
CA TYR A 293 21.68 1.12 -19.67
C TYR A 293 21.32 -0.36 -19.42
N PRO A 294 20.03 -0.68 -19.22
CA PRO A 294 19.60 -2.07 -19.16
C PRO A 294 20.01 -2.77 -20.46
N LYS A 295 20.52 -4.01 -20.35
CA LYS A 295 20.93 -4.81 -21.50
C LYS A 295 20.04 -6.03 -21.70
N THR A 296 19.52 -6.59 -20.61
CA THR A 296 18.68 -7.79 -20.61
C THR A 296 17.26 -7.47 -20.14
N LEU A 297 16.33 -8.42 -20.32
CA LEU A 297 14.96 -8.24 -19.81
C LEU A 297 14.94 -8.15 -18.28
N GLU A 298 15.79 -8.87 -17.57
CA GLU A 298 15.98 -8.75 -16.11
C GLU A 298 16.46 -7.37 -15.67
N ASP A 299 17.44 -6.81 -16.38
CA ASP A 299 17.89 -5.44 -16.12
C ASP A 299 16.71 -4.47 -16.30
N ALA A 300 15.96 -4.61 -17.39
CA ALA A 300 14.81 -3.76 -17.69
C ALA A 300 13.69 -3.89 -16.65
N PHE A 301 13.40 -5.12 -16.19
CA PHE A 301 12.46 -5.37 -15.09
C PHE A 301 12.86 -4.57 -13.85
N SER A 302 14.12 -4.68 -13.44
CA SER A 302 14.64 -3.97 -12.26
C SER A 302 14.54 -2.46 -12.42
N VAL A 303 14.88 -1.91 -13.59
CA VAL A 303 14.69 -0.48 -13.88
C VAL A 303 13.23 -0.08 -13.71
N ILE A 304 12.30 -0.77 -14.39
CA ILE A 304 10.87 -0.43 -14.37
C ILE A 304 10.33 -0.49 -12.94
N HIS A 305 10.66 -1.55 -12.19
CA HIS A 305 10.20 -1.74 -10.83
C HIS A 305 10.73 -0.64 -9.89
N GLN A 306 12.03 -0.33 -9.93
CA GLN A 306 12.62 0.70 -9.08
C GLN A 306 12.10 2.10 -9.41
N GLU A 307 11.86 2.40 -10.69
CA GLU A 307 11.25 3.66 -11.08
C GLU A 307 9.81 3.77 -10.57
N LEU A 308 9.00 2.72 -10.67
CA LEU A 308 7.66 2.70 -10.07
C LEU A 308 7.69 2.95 -8.55
N LEU A 309 8.61 2.29 -7.82
CA LEU A 309 8.79 2.55 -6.39
C LEU A 309 9.23 4.00 -6.11
N THR A 310 10.09 4.56 -6.95
CA THR A 310 10.55 5.96 -6.86
C THR A 310 9.40 6.93 -7.09
N MET A 311 8.56 6.69 -8.10
CA MET A 311 7.33 7.44 -8.31
C MET A 311 6.44 7.41 -7.07
N MET A 312 6.22 6.23 -6.48
CA MET A 312 5.39 6.11 -5.29
C MET A 312 5.95 6.87 -4.09
N ARG A 313 7.28 6.91 -3.92
CA ARG A 313 7.94 7.73 -2.89
C ARG A 313 7.72 9.23 -3.13
N ILE A 314 7.85 9.70 -4.37
CA ILE A 314 7.60 11.10 -4.74
C ILE A 314 6.13 11.47 -4.47
N LEU A 315 5.20 10.63 -4.91
CA LEU A 315 3.77 10.83 -4.68
C LEU A 315 3.45 10.85 -3.18
N ASN A 316 4.02 9.94 -2.40
CA ASN A 316 3.82 9.91 -0.95
C ASN A 316 4.36 11.16 -0.28
N LYS A 317 5.57 11.62 -0.64
CA LYS A 317 6.12 12.90 -0.16
C LYS A 317 5.18 14.07 -0.47
N ASN A 318 4.62 14.11 -1.69
CA ASN A 318 3.69 15.16 -2.11
C ASN A 318 2.33 15.07 -1.42
N ALA A 319 1.85 13.85 -1.12
CA ALA A 319 0.57 13.61 -0.47
C ALA A 319 0.58 13.99 1.01
N VAL A 320 1.69 13.70 1.71
CA VAL A 320 1.81 14.01 3.13
C VAL A 320 2.36 15.43 3.38
N GLY A 321 3.10 15.97 2.41
CA GLY A 321 3.84 17.23 2.55
C GLY A 321 5.12 17.07 3.36
N GLU A 322 5.84 18.17 3.60
CA GLU A 322 7.07 18.19 4.41
C GLU A 322 6.80 18.09 5.93
N ASN A 323 5.53 18.06 6.35
CA ASN A 323 5.11 18.31 7.72
C ASN A 323 4.83 17.04 8.55
N LEU A 324 5.24 15.85 8.12
CA LEU A 324 5.17 14.67 9.00
C LEU A 324 6.19 14.86 10.12
N PRO A 325 5.77 15.01 11.39
CA PRO A 325 6.73 15.10 12.49
C PRO A 325 7.53 13.81 12.53
N MET A 326 8.84 13.94 12.33
CA MET A 326 9.75 12.81 12.47
C MET A 326 9.68 12.33 13.93
N PRO A 327 9.43 11.02 14.19
CA PRO A 327 9.40 10.48 15.53
C PRO A 327 10.64 10.92 16.32
N PRO A 328 10.53 11.27 17.63
CA PRO A 328 11.64 11.87 18.37
C PRO A 328 12.95 11.07 18.29
N LEU A 329 12.86 9.74 18.28
CA LEU A 329 14.02 8.85 18.09
C LEU A 329 14.66 8.98 16.71
N LEU A 330 13.85 9.04 15.65
CA LEU A 330 14.34 9.23 14.28
C LEU A 330 14.87 10.65 14.07
N LYS A 331 14.22 11.65 14.67
CA LYS A 331 14.70 13.03 14.65
C LYS A 331 16.07 13.13 15.31
N LYS A 332 16.23 12.53 16.49
CA LYS A 332 17.51 12.46 17.20
C LYS A 332 18.57 11.74 16.36
N ALA A 333 18.25 10.57 15.80
CA ALA A 333 19.18 9.84 14.94
C ALA A 333 19.56 10.64 13.68
N HIS A 334 18.60 11.35 13.06
CA HIS A 334 18.83 12.20 11.90
C HIS A 334 19.72 13.41 12.23
N GLU A 335 19.53 14.02 13.41
CA GLU A 335 20.37 15.11 13.92
C GLU A 335 21.80 14.61 14.24
N GLU A 336 21.94 13.45 14.89
CA GLU A 336 23.24 12.83 15.16
C GLU A 336 24.00 12.47 13.87
N LEU A 337 23.30 11.95 12.85
CA LEU A 337 23.89 11.65 11.54
C LEU A 337 24.28 12.92 10.75
N ARG A 338 23.57 14.04 10.94
CA ARG A 338 23.92 15.34 10.33
C ARG A 338 25.10 16.03 11.01
N LEU A 339 25.29 15.82 12.31
CA LEU A 339 26.39 16.41 13.09
C LEU A 339 27.66 15.56 13.07
N GLY A 340 27.57 14.30 12.63
CA GLY A 340 28.71 13.38 12.47
C GLY A 340 29.45 13.46 11.13
N ASN A 341 29.03 14.36 10.22
CA ASN A 341 29.72 14.77 9.00
C ASN A 341 30.06 16.26 9.10
#